data_AF-A0A2W6E5T9-F1
#
_entry.id   AF-A0A2W6E5T9-F1
#
_cell.length_a   1.000
_cell.length_b   1.000
_cell.length_c   1.000
_cell.angle_alpha   90.00
_cell.angle_beta   90.00
_cell.angle_gamma   90.00
#
_symmetry.space_group_name_H-M   'P 1'
#
loop_
_entity.id
_entity.type
_entity.pdbx_description
1 polymer ?
#
loop_
_entity_poly.entity_id
_entity_poly.type
_entity_poly.pdbx_seq_one_letter_code
_entity_poly.pdbx_strand_id
1 'polypeptide(L)'
;MLGYFDGLGLDMHMAIDISTTVGTYVMGAVLREVQEHNSETYMEQTLAELTEAEREKVIGEFTERVRATGRYPHLTELMSAGYDPDAAETRDSRFEFGLDCLLDGIAARIGGQPPSTGDG
;
A
#
# COMPACT_ATOMS: atom_id res chain seq x y z
N MET A 1 15.33 4.19 17.15
CA MET A 1 15.11 3.00 16.30
C MET A 1 16.27 2.01 16.41
N LEU A 2 17.53 2.44 16.25
CA LEU A 2 18.69 1.53 16.29
C LEU A 2 18.88 0.73 17.60
N GLY A 3 18.51 1.30 18.75
CA GLY A 3 18.63 0.60 20.04
C GLY A 3 17.70 -0.62 20.23
N TYR A 4 16.70 -0.83 19.36
CA TYR A 4 15.82 -2.00 19.43
C TYR A 4 16.49 -3.28 18.87
N PHE A 5 17.54 -3.10 18.07
CA PHE A 5 18.34 -4.20 17.52
C PHE A 5 19.54 -4.55 18.39
N ASP A 6 19.82 -3.74 19.41
CA ASP A 6 20.92 -3.94 20.34
C ASP A 6 20.59 -5.14 21.25
N GLY A 7 21.31 -6.26 21.05
CA GLY A 7 21.03 -7.54 21.71
C GLY A 7 20.53 -8.67 20.80
N LEU A 8 20.20 -8.39 19.53
CA LEU A 8 19.83 -9.43 18.55
C LEU A 8 21.04 -10.02 17.79
N GLY A 9 22.26 -9.56 18.09
CA GLY A 9 23.48 -10.01 17.40
C GLY A 9 23.52 -9.67 15.90
N LEU A 10 22.68 -8.73 15.47
CA LEU A 10 22.60 -8.29 14.08
C LEU A 10 23.81 -7.42 13.75
N ASP A 11 24.35 -7.64 12.54
CA ASP A 11 25.32 -6.72 11.96
C ASP A 11 24.74 -5.30 11.85
N MET A 12 25.57 -4.29 12.12
CA MET A 12 25.15 -2.88 12.14
C MET A 12 24.54 -2.46 10.79
N HIS A 13 25.12 -2.92 9.68
CA HIS A 13 24.59 -2.62 8.34
C HIS A 13 23.18 -3.19 8.18
N MET A 14 22.95 -4.41 8.68
CA MET A 14 21.64 -5.04 8.64
C MET A 14 20.59 -4.31 9.47
N ALA A 15 20.96 -3.86 10.67
CA ALA A 15 20.06 -3.08 11.53
C ALA A 15 19.66 -1.74 10.89
N ILE A 16 20.60 -1.08 10.19
CA ILE A 16 20.35 0.15 9.45
C ILE A 16 19.43 -0.12 8.24
N ASP A 17 19.70 -1.17 7.48
CA ASP A 17 18.89 -1.52 6.30
C ASP A 17 17.45 -1.87 6.68
N ILE A 18 17.25 -2.63 7.75
CA ILE A 18 15.92 -2.94 8.29
C ILE A 18 15.21 -1.67 8.72
N SER A 19 15.88 -0.82 9.52
CA SER A 19 15.31 0.44 9.99
C SER A 19 14.88 1.35 8.83
N THR A 20 15.72 1.42 7.81
CA THR A 20 15.47 2.22 6.60
C THR A 20 14.29 1.66 5.82
N THR A 21 14.22 0.33 5.67
CA THR A 21 13.13 -0.36 4.97
C THR A 21 11.77 -0.08 5.62
N VAL A 22 11.68 -0.23 6.94
CA VAL A 22 10.45 0.09 7.69
C VAL A 22 10.11 1.58 7.56
N GLY A 23 11.10 2.46 7.70
CA GLY A 23 10.91 3.90 7.52
C GLY A 23 10.39 4.27 6.13
N THR A 24 10.91 3.65 5.08
CA THR A 24 10.46 3.84 3.69
C THR A 24 9.02 3.36 3.50
N TYR A 25 8.65 2.22 4.07
CA TYR A 25 7.27 1.72 4.01
C TYR A 25 6.30 2.69 4.68
N VAL A 26 6.59 3.12 5.91
CA VAL A 26 5.74 4.06 6.65
C VAL A 26 5.61 5.39 5.92
N MET A 27 6.73 5.94 5.42
CA MET A 27 6.70 7.19 4.64
C MET A 27 5.90 7.02 3.35
N GLY A 28 6.05 5.89 2.65
CA GLY A 28 5.29 5.58 1.44
C GLY A 28 3.78 5.49 1.71
N ALA A 29 3.38 4.87 2.82
CA ALA A 29 1.97 4.78 3.23
C ALA A 29 1.38 6.18 3.49
N VAL A 30 2.09 7.04 4.21
CA VAL A 30 1.66 8.43 4.48
C VAL A 30 1.59 9.26 3.19
N LEU A 31 2.56 9.13 2.29
CA LEU A 31 2.53 9.82 1.00
C LEU A 31 1.36 9.36 0.12
N ARG A 32 0.98 8.08 0.21
CA ARG A 32 -0.19 7.55 -0.49
C ARG A 32 -1.48 8.15 0.06
N GLU A 33 -1.63 8.28 1.38
CA GLU A 33 -2.79 8.94 2.00
C GLU A 33 -2.98 10.38 1.49
N VAL A 34 -1.89 11.13 1.32
CA VAL A 34 -1.94 12.48 0.72
C VAL A 34 -2.41 12.42 -0.73
N GLN A 35 -1.99 11.42 -1.50
CA GLN A 35 -2.44 11.24 -2.88
C GLN A 35 -3.91 10.82 -2.95
N GLU A 36 -4.38 9.96 -2.06
CA GLU A 36 -5.79 9.56 -1.94
C GLU A 36 -6.68 10.80 -1.73
N HIS A 37 -6.34 11.65 -0.75
CA HIS A 37 -7.09 12.89 -0.48
C HIS A 37 -7.08 13.85 -1.69
N ASN A 38 -5.95 13.96 -2.38
CA ASN A 38 -5.87 14.80 -3.59
C ASN A 38 -6.73 14.24 -4.73
N SER A 39 -6.76 12.91 -4.90
CA SER A 39 -7.59 12.22 -5.90
C SER A 39 -9.09 12.40 -5.59
N GLU A 40 -9.49 12.25 -4.33
CA GLU A 40 -10.85 12.52 -3.86
C GLU A 40 -11.26 13.96 -4.18
N THR A 41 -10.43 14.94 -3.76
CA THR A 41 -10.67 16.36 -4.02
C THR A 41 -10.79 16.64 -5.52
N TYR A 42 -9.90 16.06 -6.34
CA TYR A 42 -9.94 16.23 -7.79
C TYR A 42 -11.22 15.65 -8.41
N MET A 43 -11.65 14.47 -7.97
CA MET A 43 -12.89 13.84 -8.43
C MET A 43 -14.11 14.66 -8.02
N GLU A 44 -14.16 15.13 -6.77
CA GLU A 44 -15.22 16.01 -6.29
C GLU A 44 -15.36 17.26 -7.14
N GLN A 45 -14.23 17.92 -7.46
CA GLN A 45 -14.19 19.11 -8.31
C GLN A 45 -14.60 18.81 -9.75
N THR A 46 -14.09 17.73 -10.34
CA THR A 46 -14.38 17.35 -11.73
C THR A 46 -15.85 17.02 -11.95
N LEU A 47 -16.49 16.45 -10.94
CA LEU A 47 -17.87 16.01 -11.00
C LEU A 47 -18.83 17.00 -10.29
N ALA A 48 -18.33 18.13 -9.79
CA ALA A 48 -19.08 19.04 -8.91
C ALA A 48 -20.41 19.53 -9.49
N GLU A 49 -20.46 19.70 -10.82
CA GLU A 49 -21.64 20.19 -11.54
C GLU A 49 -22.64 19.08 -11.92
N LEU A 50 -22.28 17.81 -11.71
CA LEU A 50 -23.11 16.66 -12.04
C LEU A 50 -23.98 16.25 -10.84
N THR A 51 -25.25 15.94 -11.14
CA THR A 51 -26.13 15.23 -10.21
C THR A 51 -25.62 13.81 -9.97
N GLU A 52 -26.08 13.17 -8.89
CA GLU A 52 -25.68 11.79 -8.56
C GLU A 52 -25.98 10.80 -9.71
N ALA A 53 -27.14 10.92 -10.35
CA ALA A 53 -27.51 10.07 -11.47
C ALA A 53 -26.61 10.29 -12.71
N GLU A 54 -26.13 11.53 -12.93
CA GLU A 54 -25.17 11.82 -13.99
C GLU A 54 -23.78 11.27 -13.67
N ARG A 55 -23.35 11.36 -12.40
CA ARG A 55 -22.09 10.75 -11.93
C ARG A 55 -22.09 9.25 -12.14
N GLU A 56 -23.14 8.56 -11.68
CA GLU A 56 -23.30 7.12 -11.85
C GLU A 56 -23.29 6.72 -13.32
N LYS A 57 -23.96 7.49 -14.18
CA LYS A 57 -23.96 7.26 -15.63
C LYS A 57 -22.56 7.40 -16.24
N VAL A 58 -21.82 8.46 -15.90
CA VAL A 58 -20.46 8.69 -16.43
C VAL A 58 -19.50 7.57 -16.00
N ILE A 59 -19.57 7.14 -14.75
CA ILE A 59 -18.77 6.03 -14.20
C ILE A 59 -19.15 4.70 -14.87
N GLY A 60 -20.45 4.44 -15.04
CA GLY A 60 -20.96 3.24 -15.72
C GLY A 60 -20.49 3.15 -17.16
N GLU A 61 -20.60 4.23 -17.93
CA GLU A 61 -20.12 4.27 -19.31
C GLU A 61 -18.59 4.07 -19.41
N PHE A 62 -17.83 4.60 -18.46
CA PHE A 62 -16.38 4.36 -18.38
C PHE A 62 -16.07 2.89 -18.11
N THR A 63 -16.74 2.28 -17.13
CA THR A 63 -16.58 0.87 -16.79
C THR A 63 -16.89 -0.04 -17.98
N GLU A 64 -17.97 0.24 -18.71
CA GLU A 64 -18.33 -0.52 -19.91
C GLU A 64 -17.30 -0.38 -21.03
N ARG A 65 -16.75 0.83 -21.24
CA ARG A 65 -15.66 1.03 -22.21
C ARG A 65 -14.43 0.21 -21.84
N VAL A 66 -14.03 0.20 -20.57
CA VAL A 66 -12.88 -0.58 -20.09
C VAL A 66 -13.12 -2.08 -20.30
N ARG A 67 -14.30 -2.59 -19.92
CA ARG A 67 -14.71 -3.99 -20.10
C ARG A 67 -14.68 -4.40 -21.58
N ALA A 68 -15.21 -3.57 -22.46
CA ALA A 68 -15.28 -3.83 -23.90
C ALA A 68 -13.90 -3.98 -24.55
N THR A 69 -12.84 -3.42 -23.96
CA THR A 69 -11.47 -3.60 -24.50
C THR A 69 -10.95 -5.03 -24.36
N GLY A 70 -11.45 -5.81 -23.40
CA GLY A 70 -10.94 -7.15 -23.06
C GLY A 70 -9.47 -7.16 -22.57
N ARG A 71 -8.83 -6.01 -22.39
CA ARG A 71 -7.39 -5.88 -22.14
C ARG A 71 -7.01 -5.92 -20.66
N TYR A 72 -7.96 -5.61 -19.78
CA TYR A 72 -7.73 -5.42 -18.35
C TYR A 72 -8.64 -6.34 -17.51
N PRO A 73 -8.45 -7.67 -17.57
CA PRO A 73 -9.35 -8.62 -16.91
C PRO A 73 -9.40 -8.41 -15.39
N HIS A 74 -8.25 -8.22 -14.73
CA HIS A 74 -8.20 -7.99 -13.29
C HIS A 74 -8.78 -6.64 -12.86
N LEU A 75 -8.61 -5.59 -13.67
CA LEU A 75 -9.26 -4.30 -13.39
C LEU A 75 -10.78 -4.40 -13.50
N THR A 76 -11.26 -5.15 -14.49
CA THR A 76 -12.69 -5.37 -14.70
C THR A 76 -13.29 -6.19 -13.55
N GLU A 77 -12.56 -7.17 -13.03
CA GLU A 77 -12.92 -7.96 -11.86
C GLU A 77 -12.98 -7.07 -10.61
N LEU A 78 -11.96 -6.24 -10.38
CA LEU A 78 -11.91 -5.27 -9.29
C LEU A 78 -13.11 -4.31 -9.31
N MET A 79 -13.41 -3.72 -10.47
CA MET A 79 -14.57 -2.84 -10.66
C MET A 79 -15.90 -3.57 -10.37
N SER A 80 -16.00 -4.84 -10.74
CA SER A 80 -17.21 -5.64 -10.52
C SER A 80 -17.39 -6.07 -9.07
N ALA A 81 -16.28 -6.18 -8.32
CA ALA A 81 -16.30 -6.50 -6.90
C ALA A 81 -16.78 -5.35 -6.01
N GLY A 82 -16.89 -4.13 -6.56
CA GLY A 82 -17.21 -2.92 -5.79
C GLY A 82 -16.17 -2.60 -4.71
N TYR A 83 -14.96 -3.13 -4.87
CA TYR A 83 -13.86 -2.91 -3.94
C TYR A 83 -13.13 -1.63 -4.34
N ASP A 84 -13.21 -0.63 -3.47
CA ASP A 84 -12.41 0.58 -3.59
C ASP A 84 -11.06 0.36 -2.85
N PRO A 85 -9.94 0.22 -3.58
CA PRO A 85 -8.64 0.00 -2.99
C PRO A 85 -8.09 1.22 -2.25
N ASP A 86 -8.72 2.38 -2.36
CA ASP A 86 -8.32 3.66 -1.77
C ASP A 86 -9.28 4.11 -0.65
N ALA A 87 -10.36 3.35 -0.39
CA ALA A 87 -11.38 3.67 0.61
C ALA A 87 -10.81 4.04 1.98
N ALA A 88 -11.19 5.21 2.49
CA ALA A 88 -10.71 5.78 3.74
C ALA A 88 -10.97 4.85 4.94
N GLU A 89 -12.09 4.13 4.96
CA GLU A 89 -12.50 3.22 6.04
C GLU A 89 -11.54 2.03 6.21
N THR A 90 -10.78 1.71 5.18
CA THR A 90 -9.82 0.60 5.20
C THR A 90 -8.37 1.06 5.29
N ARG A 91 -8.11 2.38 5.41
CA ARG A 91 -6.74 2.92 5.40
C ARG A 91 -5.87 2.32 6.50
N ASP A 92 -6.37 2.31 7.74
CA ASP A 92 -5.64 1.78 8.90
C ASP A 92 -5.38 0.28 8.75
N SER A 93 -6.41 -0.50 8.40
CA SER A 93 -6.26 -1.96 8.25
C SER A 93 -5.37 -2.34 7.04
N ARG A 94 -5.37 -1.56 5.96
CA ARG A 94 -4.44 -1.71 4.82
C ARG A 94 -3.00 -1.43 5.25
N PHE A 95 -2.77 -0.40 6.06
CA PHE A 95 -1.46 -0.08 6.61
C PHE A 95 -0.96 -1.18 7.54
N GLU A 96 -1.78 -1.62 8.50
CA GLU A 96 -1.44 -2.68 9.44
C GLU A 96 -1.10 -3.99 8.71
N PHE A 97 -1.94 -4.40 7.75
CA PHE A 97 -1.71 -5.60 6.96
C PHE A 97 -0.37 -5.57 6.22
N GLY A 98 -0.05 -4.44 5.58
CA GLY A 98 1.22 -4.32 4.85
C GLY A 98 2.43 -4.22 5.78
N LEU A 99 2.28 -3.60 6.95
CA LEU A 99 3.32 -3.55 7.98
C LEU A 99 3.60 -4.94 8.53
N ASP A 100 2.56 -5.73 8.84
CA ASP A 100 2.69 -7.11 9.30
C ASP A 100 3.43 -7.96 8.25
N CYS A 101 3.01 -7.88 6.98
CA CYS A 101 3.71 -8.57 5.89
C CYS A 101 5.18 -8.18 5.79
N LEU A 102 5.51 -6.90 5.98
CA LEU A 102 6.88 -6.41 5.93
C LEU A 102 7.71 -6.95 7.11
N LEU A 103 7.17 -6.88 8.32
CA LEU A 103 7.82 -7.35 9.53
C LEU A 103 8.02 -8.87 9.52
N ASP A 104 7.03 -9.63 9.04
CA ASP A 104 7.14 -11.08 8.84
C ASP A 104 8.26 -11.42 7.85
N GLY A 105 8.37 -10.66 6.75
CA GLY A 105 9.46 -10.82 5.78
C GLY A 105 10.85 -10.52 6.38
N ILE A 106 10.95 -9.49 7.21
CA ILE A 106 12.18 -9.14 7.94
C ILE A 106 12.53 -10.26 8.94
N ALA A 107 11.57 -10.73 9.71
CA ALA A 107 11.77 -11.79 10.71
C ALA A 107 12.23 -13.10 10.04
N ALA A 108 11.61 -13.49 8.93
CA ALA A 108 12.01 -14.66 8.14
C ALA A 108 13.44 -14.54 7.62
N ARG A 109 13.87 -13.34 7.18
CA ARG A 109 15.23 -13.09 6.72
C ARG A 109 16.26 -13.23 7.84
N ILE A 110 15.96 -12.70 9.02
CA ILE A 110 16.83 -12.80 10.21
C ILE A 110 16.93 -14.27 10.66
N GLY A 111 15.80 -14.97 10.77
CA GLY A 111 15.78 -16.37 11.21
C GLY A 111 16.38 -17.36 10.21
N GLY A 112 16.43 -16.99 8.91
CA GLY A 112 17.06 -17.76 7.85
C GLY A 112 18.57 -17.59 7.74
N GLN A 113 19.18 -16.67 8.50
CA GLN A 113 20.64 -16.52 8.50
C GLN A 113 21.30 -17.59 9.37
N PRO A 114 22.34 -18.30 8.86
CA PRO A 114 23.20 -19.08 9.73
C PRO A 114 23.88 -18.14 10.75
N PRO A 115 24.18 -18.61 11.97
CA PRO A 115 24.86 -17.82 12.97
C PRO A 115 26.14 -17.24 12.37
N SER A 116 26.36 -15.94 12.56
CA SER A 116 27.61 -15.31 12.16
C SER A 116 28.76 -16.02 12.87
N THR A 117 29.61 -16.69 12.10
CA THR A 117 30.94 -17.07 12.59
C THR A 117 31.68 -15.76 12.80
N GLY A 118 31.67 -15.28 14.03
CA GLY A 118 32.54 -14.18 14.44
C GLY A 118 33.99 -14.63 14.25
N ASP A 119 34.63 -14.11 13.21
CA ASP A 119 36.09 -14.03 13.18
C ASP A 119 36.48 -12.87 14.11
N GLY A 120 37.39 -13.18 15.03
CA GLY A 120 37.75 -12.37 16.20
C GLY A 120 38.71 -11.22 15.97
#